data_AF-U5WPL3-F1
#
_entry.id   AF-U5WPL3-F1
#
_cell.length_a   1.000
_cell.length_b   1.000
_cell.length_c   1.000
_cell.angle_alpha   90.00
_cell.angle_beta   90.00
_cell.angle_gamma   90.00
#
_symmetry.space_group_name_H-M   'P 1'
#
loop_
_entity.id
_entity.type
_entity.pdbx_description
1 polymer ?
#
loop_
_entity_poly.entity_id
_entity_poly.type
_entity_poly.pdbx_seq_one_letter_code
_entity_poly.pdbx_strand_id
1 'polypeptide(L)'
;MKGGEMNVSAYAMIIDFEVYLLMTMRLRMSMANKEAQLEAKLAEHGLSLKDAERIHERIARALSDEDSRYENMKKLLGVTEQDSAGLKYSSVLWPGFDFNAIAGDEGVLESAGYRHTRRDSPPVDSPTELPTWSVDIAEFAERFGPMTLRGKWPLFDEFLPAYEEYDFFWNGEHYGARFVWGLFLSSSIYWD
;
A
#
# COMPACT_ATOMS: atom_id res chain seq x y z
N MET A 1 -3.56 26.06 -14.62
CA MET A 1 -3.47 25.13 -13.47
C MET A 1 -2.14 25.39 -12.79
N LYS A 2 -2.15 25.99 -11.60
CA LYS A 2 -0.93 26.10 -10.79
C LYS A 2 -0.70 24.73 -10.13
N GLY A 3 0.39 24.06 -10.47
CA GLY A 3 0.88 22.94 -9.68
C GLY A 3 1.13 23.45 -8.28
N GLY A 4 0.42 22.90 -7.30
CA GLY A 4 0.64 23.23 -5.90
C GLY A 4 2.04 22.76 -5.52
N GLU A 5 2.90 23.69 -5.11
CA GLU A 5 4.10 23.34 -4.36
C GLU A 5 3.66 22.52 -3.15
N MET A 6 4.03 21.24 -3.14
CA MET A 6 3.86 20.41 -1.97
C MET A 6 4.72 21.02 -0.87
N ASN A 7 4.07 21.53 0.18
CA ASN A 7 4.75 22.09 1.34
C ASN A 7 5.79 21.06 1.85
N VAL A 8 7.04 21.46 2.09
CA VAL A 8 8.11 20.58 2.59
C VAL A 8 7.67 19.82 3.85
N SER A 9 6.83 20.45 4.68
CA SER A 9 6.20 19.80 5.83
C SER A 9 5.26 18.66 5.45
N ALA A 10 4.45 18.85 4.41
CA ALA A 10 3.52 17.83 3.92
C ALA A 10 4.26 16.65 3.27
N TYR A 11 5.35 16.94 2.55
CA TYR A 11 6.20 15.91 1.96
C TYR A 11 6.82 14.98 3.02
N ALA A 12 7.38 15.55 4.10
CA ALA A 12 7.95 14.77 5.19
C ALA A 12 6.89 13.93 5.93
N MET A 13 5.70 14.49 6.17
CA MET A 13 4.59 13.77 6.80
C MET A 13 4.12 12.56 5.95
N ILE A 14 4.04 12.74 4.63
CA ILE A 14 3.69 11.65 3.71
C ILE A 14 4.76 10.56 3.74
N ILE A 15 6.04 10.91 3.61
CA ILE A 15 7.13 9.91 3.67
C ILE A 15 7.06 9.12 4.98
N ASP A 16 6.92 9.79 6.12
CA ASP A 16 6.86 9.11 7.41
C ASP A 16 5.69 8.11 7.46
N PHE A 17 4.51 8.51 6.98
CA PHE A 17 3.35 7.62 6.94
C PHE A 17 3.52 6.46 5.95
N GLU A 18 4.06 6.70 4.76
CA GLU A 18 4.32 5.64 3.78
C GLU A 18 5.41 4.68 4.23
N VAL A 19 6.42 5.15 4.96
CA VAL A 19 7.43 4.31 5.61
C VAL A 19 6.79 3.44 6.68
N TYR A 20 5.85 3.98 7.47
CA TYR A 20 5.06 3.17 8.39
C TYR A 20 4.33 2.04 7.66
N LEU A 21 3.63 2.35 6.56
CA LEU A 21 2.94 1.35 5.74
C LEU A 21 3.91 0.33 5.12
N LEU A 22 5.03 0.76 4.55
CA LEU A 22 6.07 -0.12 4.02
C LEU A 22 6.59 -1.10 5.08
N MET A 23 6.85 -0.61 6.30
CA MET A 23 7.30 -1.45 7.40
C MET A 23 6.26 -2.48 7.83
N THR A 24 4.96 -2.20 7.66
CA THR A 24 3.91 -3.21 7.87
C THR A 24 3.97 -4.37 6.87
N MET A 25 4.54 -4.15 5.69
CA MET A 25 4.69 -5.18 4.65
C MET A 25 5.91 -6.08 4.89
N ARG A 26 6.83 -5.70 5.79
CA ARG A 26 8.15 -6.33 5.96
C ARG A 26 8.08 -7.84 6.15
N LEU A 27 7.15 -8.33 6.99
CA LEU A 27 6.99 -9.76 7.24
C LEU A 27 6.71 -10.52 5.95
N ARG A 28 5.73 -10.08 5.15
CA ARG A 28 5.37 -10.73 3.89
C ARG A 28 6.45 -10.59 2.83
N MET A 29 7.14 -9.45 2.79
CA MET A 29 8.29 -9.27 1.91
C MET A 29 9.42 -10.23 2.26
N SER A 30 9.74 -10.42 3.54
CA SER A 30 10.75 -11.37 3.99
C SER A 30 10.37 -12.81 3.61
N MET A 31 9.12 -13.22 3.85
CA MET A 31 8.60 -14.53 3.42
C MET A 31 8.65 -14.74 1.90
N ALA A 32 8.55 -13.67 1.11
CA ALA A 32 8.66 -13.70 -0.34
C ALA A 32 10.10 -13.50 -0.87
N ASN A 33 11.12 -13.51 0.02
CA ASN A 33 12.52 -13.22 -0.31
C ASN A 33 12.73 -11.85 -0.99
N LYS A 34 11.94 -10.84 -0.58
CA LYS A 34 11.93 -9.47 -1.12
C LYS A 34 12.41 -8.42 -0.13
N GLU A 35 12.97 -8.79 1.03
CA GLU A 35 13.42 -7.84 2.05
C GLU A 35 14.44 -6.81 1.51
N ALA A 36 15.32 -7.22 0.59
CA ALA A 36 16.25 -6.30 -0.08
C ALA A 36 15.54 -5.19 -0.89
N GLN A 37 14.33 -5.45 -1.40
CA GLN A 37 13.54 -4.43 -2.11
C GLN A 37 12.95 -3.40 -1.15
N LEU A 38 12.60 -3.81 0.08
CA LEU A 38 12.19 -2.90 1.13
C LEU A 38 13.34 -1.97 1.51
N GLU A 39 14.53 -2.52 1.74
CA GLU A 39 15.71 -1.72 2.08
C GLU A 39 16.12 -0.78 0.95
N ALA A 40 16.07 -1.24 -0.30
CA ALA A 40 16.32 -0.38 -1.46
C ALA A 40 15.31 0.77 -1.55
N LYS A 41 14.02 0.50 -1.31
CA LYS A 41 12.96 1.51 -1.29
C LYS A 41 13.19 2.56 -0.20
N LEU A 42 13.65 2.16 0.99
CA LEU A 42 14.04 3.10 2.05
C LEU A 42 15.26 3.93 1.64
N ALA A 43 16.27 3.30 1.04
CA ALA A 43 17.51 3.94 0.62
C ALA A 43 17.30 4.99 -0.48
N GLU A 44 16.32 4.81 -1.38
CA GLU A 44 15.90 5.82 -2.38
C GLU A 44 15.53 7.16 -1.72
N HIS A 45 15.08 7.15 -0.47
CA HIS A 45 14.72 8.32 0.32
C HIS A 45 15.73 8.66 1.41
N GLY A 46 16.93 8.06 1.37
CA GLY A 46 18.01 8.31 2.33
C GLY A 46 17.73 7.77 3.74
N LEU A 47 16.82 6.82 3.87
CA LEU A 47 16.43 6.22 5.15
C LEU A 47 17.13 4.88 5.36
N SER A 48 17.59 4.64 6.58
CA SER A 48 18.03 3.31 7.00
C SER A 48 16.86 2.49 7.55
N LEU A 49 17.02 1.17 7.64
CA LEU A 49 16.06 0.29 8.31
C LEU A 49 15.78 0.73 9.76
N LYS A 50 16.82 1.19 10.48
CA LYS A 50 16.69 1.67 11.86
C LYS A 50 15.89 2.97 11.96
N ASP A 51 15.92 3.82 10.92
CA ASP A 51 15.09 5.03 10.89
C ASP A 51 13.63 4.65 10.59
N ALA A 52 13.42 3.71 9.67
CA ALA A 52 12.09 3.18 9.36
C ALA A 52 11.43 2.49 10.57
N GLU A 53 12.18 1.72 11.36
CA GLU A 53 11.69 1.12 12.62
C GLU A 53 11.22 2.20 13.62
N ARG A 54 12.01 3.27 13.80
CA ARG A 54 11.63 4.39 14.68
C ARG A 54 10.37 5.13 14.19
N ILE A 55 10.25 5.33 12.87
CA ILE A 55 9.06 5.94 12.26
C ILE A 55 7.84 5.04 12.48
N HIS A 56 7.99 3.74 12.20
CA HIS A 56 6.93 2.76 12.35
C HIS A 56 6.41 2.71 13.80
N GLU A 57 7.28 2.61 14.80
CA GLU A 57 6.89 2.63 16.22
C GLU A 57 6.20 3.92 16.65
N ARG A 58 6.63 5.08 16.12
CA ARG A 58 6.02 6.37 16.43
C ARG A 58 4.62 6.46 15.85
N ILE A 59 4.43 6.08 14.59
CA ILE A 59 3.13 6.15 13.91
C ILE A 59 2.17 5.07 14.41
N ALA A 60 2.65 3.84 14.63
CA ALA A 60 1.84 2.77 15.22
C ALA A 60 1.20 3.18 16.56
N ARG A 61 1.98 3.87 17.42
CA ARG A 61 1.46 4.43 18.68
C ARG A 61 0.42 5.53 18.47
N ALA A 62 0.57 6.37 17.45
CA ALA A 62 -0.41 7.41 17.13
C ALA A 62 -1.72 6.83 16.56
N LEU A 63 -1.67 5.64 15.96
CA LEU A 63 -2.79 4.96 15.30
C LEU A 63 -3.35 3.78 16.11
N SER A 64 -2.92 3.61 17.37
CA SER A 64 -3.26 2.42 18.17
C SER A 64 -4.73 2.35 18.56
N ASP A 65 -5.37 3.51 18.75
CA ASP A 65 -6.79 3.60 19.10
C ASP A 65 -7.65 3.53 17.84
N GLU A 66 -8.58 2.59 17.80
CA GLU A 66 -9.41 2.29 16.63
C GLU A 66 -10.42 3.39 16.34
N ASP A 67 -11.11 3.87 17.37
CA ASP A 67 -12.19 4.85 17.25
C ASP A 67 -11.67 6.20 16.76
N SER A 68 -10.45 6.58 17.15
CA SER A 68 -9.80 7.82 16.71
C SER A 68 -8.82 7.65 15.56
N ARG A 69 -8.69 6.45 14.99
CA ARG A 69 -7.62 6.13 14.02
C ARG A 69 -7.67 6.98 12.76
N TYR A 70 -8.85 7.17 12.19
CA TYR A 70 -9.04 7.99 10.99
C TYR A 70 -8.67 9.45 11.26
N GLU A 71 -9.14 10.01 12.38
CA GLU A 71 -8.81 11.37 12.80
C GLU A 71 -7.31 11.55 13.06
N ASN A 72 -6.65 10.56 13.68
CA ASN A 72 -5.22 10.61 13.91
C ASN A 72 -4.42 10.48 12.61
N MET A 73 -4.90 9.68 11.64
CA MET A 73 -4.31 9.60 10.30
C MET A 73 -4.38 10.96 9.59
N LYS A 74 -5.53 11.65 9.63
CA LYS A 74 -5.67 13.01 9.08
C LYS A 74 -4.68 13.99 9.72
N LYS A 75 -4.57 13.98 11.05
CA LYS A 75 -3.62 14.83 11.79
C LYS A 75 -2.17 14.56 11.40
N LEU A 76 -1.78 13.29 11.28
CA LEU A 76 -0.42 12.89 10.87
C LEU A 76 -0.07 13.38 9.47
N LEU A 77 -1.07 13.44 8.57
CA LEU A 77 -0.90 13.90 7.20
C LEU A 77 -1.17 15.40 7.02
N GLY A 78 -1.42 16.12 8.11
CA GLY A 78 -1.67 17.57 8.09
C GLY A 78 -2.99 17.98 7.43
N VAL A 79 -3.96 17.08 7.33
CA VAL A 79 -5.30 17.39 6.81
C VAL A 79 -6.13 18.03 7.92
N THR A 80 -6.49 19.29 7.73
CA THR A 80 -7.22 20.10 8.71
C THR A 80 -8.71 20.28 8.41
N GLU A 81 -9.16 19.79 7.25
CA GLU A 81 -10.58 19.88 6.86
C GLU A 81 -11.42 18.86 7.64
N GLN A 82 -12.48 19.35 8.29
CA GLN A 82 -13.34 18.55 9.17
C GLN A 82 -14.30 17.61 8.41
N ASP A 83 -14.61 17.92 7.15
CA ASP A 83 -15.74 17.29 6.42
C ASP A 83 -15.34 16.29 5.31
N SER A 84 -14.06 15.95 5.18
CA SER A 84 -13.67 14.97 4.16
C SER A 84 -13.89 13.54 4.67
N ALA A 85 -15.00 12.93 4.26
CA ALA A 85 -15.26 11.48 4.42
C ALA A 85 -14.18 10.61 3.74
N GLY A 86 -13.30 11.22 2.94
CA GLY A 86 -12.11 10.59 2.40
C GLY A 86 -10.86 11.45 2.56
N LEU A 87 -9.73 10.78 2.73
CA LEU A 87 -8.37 11.29 2.70
C LEU A 87 -7.72 10.80 1.40
N LYS A 88 -7.08 11.70 0.65
CA LYS A 88 -6.39 11.35 -0.59
C LYS A 88 -5.11 12.16 -0.76
N TYR A 89 -4.02 11.49 -1.12
CA TYR A 89 -2.77 12.14 -1.52
C TYR A 89 -2.00 11.31 -2.56
N SER A 90 -1.13 11.97 -3.33
CA SER A 90 -0.25 11.29 -4.29
C SER A 90 0.99 10.76 -3.59
N SER A 91 1.30 9.49 -3.84
CA SER A 91 2.37 8.76 -3.17
C SER A 91 3.76 9.30 -3.51
N VAL A 92 4.66 9.22 -2.53
CA VAL A 92 6.08 9.59 -2.68
C VAL A 92 6.95 8.35 -2.87
N LEU A 93 6.74 7.30 -2.07
CA LEU A 93 7.47 6.02 -2.15
C LEU A 93 7.08 5.20 -3.41
N TRP A 94 5.84 5.36 -3.87
CA TRP A 94 5.31 4.70 -5.07
C TRP A 94 4.78 5.74 -6.08
N PRO A 95 5.68 6.49 -6.76
CA PRO A 95 5.27 7.50 -7.72
C PRO A 95 4.29 6.96 -8.77
N GLY A 96 3.20 7.69 -8.99
CA GLY A 96 2.12 7.28 -9.89
C GLY A 96 0.93 6.61 -9.19
N PHE A 97 1.08 6.24 -7.92
CA PHE A 97 -0.04 5.80 -7.09
C PHE A 97 -0.61 6.96 -6.27
N ASP A 98 -1.91 6.93 -6.05
CA ASP A 98 -2.57 7.74 -5.03
C ASP A 98 -2.96 6.83 -3.85
N PHE A 99 -2.67 7.26 -2.63
CA PHE A 99 -3.26 6.66 -1.44
C PHE A 99 -4.64 7.25 -1.20
N ASN A 100 -5.60 6.39 -0.86
CA ASN A 100 -6.95 6.79 -0.51
C ASN A 100 -7.34 6.10 0.80
N ALA A 101 -7.99 6.82 1.69
CA ALA A 101 -8.58 6.30 2.90
C ALA A 101 -9.99 6.88 3.05
N ILE A 102 -10.97 6.06 3.41
CA ILE A 102 -12.37 6.45 3.51
C ILE A 102 -12.87 6.08 4.90
N ALA A 103 -13.56 7.03 5.54
CA ALA A 103 -14.30 6.77 6.76
C ALA A 103 -15.73 6.32 6.43
N GLY A 104 -16.21 5.34 7.18
CA GLY A 104 -17.61 4.93 7.13
C GLY A 104 -18.53 5.89 7.90
N ASP A 105 -19.80 5.54 8.00
CA ASP A 105 -20.87 6.38 8.57
C ASP A 105 -20.63 6.81 10.03
N GLU A 106 -19.81 6.07 10.78
CA GLU A 106 -19.46 6.36 12.18
C GLU A 106 -18.13 7.11 12.34
N GLY A 107 -17.50 7.54 11.24
CA GLY A 107 -16.19 8.21 11.25
C GLY A 107 -15.00 7.26 11.44
N VAL A 108 -15.26 5.96 11.59
CA VAL A 108 -14.26 4.89 11.66
C VAL A 108 -13.70 4.59 10.27
N LEU A 109 -12.41 4.28 10.17
CA LEU A 109 -11.77 3.95 8.89
C LEU A 109 -12.38 2.66 8.29
N GLU A 110 -13.04 2.79 7.14
CA GLU A 110 -13.70 1.68 6.44
C GLU A 110 -12.76 1.02 5.42
N SER A 111 -12.06 1.84 4.63
CA SER A 111 -11.14 1.34 3.60
C SER A 111 -9.91 2.23 3.47
N ALA A 112 -8.78 1.63 3.13
CA ALA A 112 -7.56 2.35 2.82
C ALA A 112 -6.67 1.54 1.87
N GLY A 113 -6.01 2.22 0.94
CA GLY A 113 -5.10 1.58 0.00
C GLY A 113 -4.66 2.46 -1.15
N TYR A 114 -3.73 1.94 -1.93
CA TYR A 114 -3.18 2.58 -3.11
C TYR A 114 -3.97 2.23 -4.37
N ARG A 115 -4.05 3.20 -5.26
CA ARG A 115 -4.57 3.03 -6.62
C ARG A 115 -3.60 3.63 -7.62
N HIS A 116 -3.31 2.89 -8.69
CA HIS A 116 -2.39 3.32 -9.73
C HIS A 116 -3.10 4.29 -10.69
N THR A 117 -2.60 5.52 -10.77
CA THR A 117 -3.21 6.59 -11.58
C THR A 117 -2.55 6.78 -12.93
N ARG A 118 -1.25 6.45 -13.05
CA ARG A 118 -0.49 6.63 -14.28
C ARG A 118 -0.62 5.44 -15.24
N ARG A 119 -0.84 4.23 -14.71
CA ARG A 119 -0.99 2.98 -15.49
C ARG A 119 0.18 2.76 -16.46
N ASP A 120 1.38 3.15 -16.06
CA ASP A 120 2.63 3.06 -16.82
C ASP A 120 3.47 1.84 -16.42
N SER A 121 2.85 0.82 -15.82
CA SER A 121 3.55 -0.38 -15.37
C SER A 121 4.14 -1.15 -16.55
N PRO A 122 5.35 -1.72 -16.41
CA PRO A 122 6.07 -2.33 -17.53
C PRO A 122 5.29 -3.48 -18.15
N PRO A 123 5.43 -3.71 -19.47
CA PRO A 123 4.94 -4.94 -20.08
C PRO A 123 5.76 -6.12 -19.55
N VAL A 124 5.09 -7.22 -19.24
CA VAL A 124 5.69 -8.48 -18.81
C VAL A 124 5.00 -9.63 -19.53
N ASP A 125 5.72 -10.74 -19.74
CA ASP A 125 5.20 -11.88 -20.48
C ASP A 125 4.44 -12.86 -19.56
N SER A 126 4.67 -12.78 -18.24
CA SER A 126 4.02 -13.60 -17.21
C SER A 126 3.62 -12.77 -15.98
N PRO A 127 2.50 -13.10 -15.29
CA PRO A 127 2.15 -12.44 -14.03
C PRO A 127 3.27 -12.51 -12.98
N THR A 128 4.05 -13.61 -12.96
CA THR A 128 5.14 -13.83 -11.98
C THR A 128 6.34 -12.91 -12.19
N GLU A 129 6.43 -12.24 -13.34
CA GLU A 129 7.51 -11.32 -13.69
C GLU A 129 7.19 -9.88 -13.30
N LEU A 130 5.95 -9.59 -12.86
CA LEU A 130 5.60 -8.25 -12.41
C LEU A 130 6.51 -7.81 -11.25
N PRO A 131 7.10 -6.60 -11.33
CA PRO A 131 7.84 -6.04 -10.21
C PRO A 131 6.91 -5.78 -9.02
N THR A 132 7.45 -5.93 -7.82
CA THR A 132 6.74 -5.57 -6.58
C THR A 132 6.32 -4.09 -6.63
N TRP A 133 5.08 -3.83 -6.20
CA TRP A 133 4.43 -2.52 -6.19
C TRP A 133 4.22 -1.86 -7.56
N SER A 134 4.31 -2.63 -8.65
CA SER A 134 4.20 -2.07 -10.01
C SER A 134 2.77 -1.81 -10.46
N VAL A 135 1.78 -2.55 -9.95
CA VAL A 135 0.37 -2.46 -10.35
C VAL A 135 -0.54 -2.46 -9.12
N ASP A 136 -1.75 -1.92 -9.28
CA ASP A 136 -2.84 -2.13 -8.35
C ASP A 136 -3.69 -3.36 -8.73
N ILE A 137 -4.67 -3.69 -7.88
CA ILE A 137 -5.58 -4.84 -8.06
C ILE A 137 -6.37 -4.72 -9.38
N ALA A 138 -6.86 -3.54 -9.73
CA ALA A 138 -7.70 -3.33 -10.90
C ALA A 138 -6.88 -3.45 -12.19
N GLU A 139 -5.70 -2.85 -12.24
CA GLU A 139 -4.76 -2.97 -13.35
C GLU A 139 -4.28 -4.41 -13.53
N PHE A 140 -4.03 -5.13 -12.45
CA PHE A 140 -3.69 -6.55 -12.54
C PHE A 140 -4.82 -7.36 -13.20
N ALA A 141 -6.07 -7.16 -12.75
CA ALA A 141 -7.23 -7.86 -13.31
C ALA A 141 -7.45 -7.54 -14.80
N GLU A 142 -7.22 -6.29 -15.21
CA GLU A 142 -7.30 -5.88 -16.61
C GLU A 142 -6.26 -6.59 -17.49
N ARG A 143 -5.07 -6.87 -16.94
CA ARG A 143 -3.95 -7.50 -17.68
C ARG A 143 -4.02 -9.02 -17.72
N PHE A 144 -4.30 -9.66 -16.59
CA PHE A 144 -4.19 -11.12 -16.43
C PHE A 144 -5.53 -11.84 -16.36
N GLY A 145 -6.63 -11.09 -16.36
CA GLY A 145 -7.98 -11.62 -16.34
C GLY A 145 -8.65 -11.50 -14.97
N PRO A 146 -9.92 -11.93 -14.87
CA PRO A 146 -10.70 -11.80 -13.65
C PRO A 146 -10.07 -12.61 -12.52
N MET A 147 -10.07 -11.99 -11.34
CA MET A 147 -9.55 -12.57 -10.10
C MET A 147 -10.68 -12.88 -9.13
N THR A 148 -10.54 -13.97 -8.37
CA THR A 148 -11.45 -14.34 -7.28
C THR A 148 -10.77 -14.09 -5.96
N LEU A 149 -11.39 -13.30 -5.08
CA LEU A 149 -10.84 -13.05 -3.74
C LEU A 149 -10.86 -14.34 -2.92
N ARG A 150 -9.69 -14.78 -2.48
CA ARG A 150 -9.49 -15.97 -1.63
C ARG A 150 -9.44 -15.60 -0.15
N GLY A 151 -8.77 -14.49 0.17
CA GLY A 151 -8.60 -14.04 1.55
C GLY A 151 -8.39 -12.54 1.62
N LYS A 152 -9.00 -11.90 2.62
CA LYS A 152 -8.86 -10.47 2.90
C LYS A 152 -8.69 -10.26 4.40
N TRP A 153 -7.64 -9.54 4.77
CA TRP A 153 -7.32 -9.25 6.16
C TRP A 153 -7.72 -7.81 6.52
N PRO A 154 -8.02 -7.56 7.81
CA PRO A 154 -8.29 -6.20 8.29
C PRO A 154 -7.15 -5.23 7.98
N LEU A 155 -7.48 -3.94 7.85
CA LEU A 155 -6.50 -2.88 7.56
C LEU A 155 -5.39 -2.78 8.61
N PHE A 156 -5.66 -3.18 9.85
CA PHE A 156 -4.72 -3.14 10.97
C PHE A 156 -4.59 -4.50 11.66
N ASP A 157 -4.65 -5.57 10.88
CA ASP A 157 -4.24 -6.90 11.35
C ASP A 157 -2.82 -6.83 11.94
N GLU A 158 -2.60 -7.54 13.05
CA GLU A 158 -1.33 -7.51 13.79
C GLU A 158 -0.14 -7.95 12.93
N PHE A 159 -0.36 -8.85 11.98
CA PHE A 159 0.70 -9.45 11.16
C PHE A 159 0.57 -9.11 9.68
N LEU A 160 -0.67 -8.95 9.18
CA LEU A 160 -1.01 -8.87 7.75
C LEU A 160 -1.95 -7.71 7.40
N PRO A 161 -1.60 -6.48 7.78
CA PRO A 161 -2.49 -5.35 7.59
C PRO A 161 -2.76 -5.11 6.10
N ALA A 162 -4.05 -4.95 5.77
CA ALA A 162 -4.54 -4.71 4.42
C ALA A 162 -4.03 -5.72 3.37
N TYR A 163 -3.83 -6.97 3.78
CA TYR A 163 -3.39 -8.04 2.90
C TYR A 163 -4.58 -8.66 2.15
N GLU A 164 -4.40 -8.92 0.86
CA GLU A 164 -5.41 -9.55 0.01
C GLU A 164 -4.76 -10.64 -0.86
N GLU A 165 -5.41 -11.80 -0.94
CA GLU A 165 -5.02 -12.93 -1.79
C GLU A 165 -6.13 -13.24 -2.78
N TYR A 166 -5.73 -13.48 -4.03
CA TYR A 166 -6.63 -13.77 -5.12
C TYR A 166 -6.19 -15.01 -5.88
N ASP A 167 -7.16 -15.75 -6.38
CA ASP A 167 -6.97 -16.84 -7.33
C ASP A 167 -7.40 -16.40 -8.73
N PHE A 168 -6.65 -16.80 -9.75
CA PHE A 168 -6.98 -16.47 -11.14
C PHE A 168 -6.41 -17.51 -12.11
N PHE A 169 -7.00 -17.60 -13.30
CA PHE A 169 -6.50 -18.46 -14.38
C PHE A 169 -5.85 -17.60 -15.45
N TRP A 170 -4.63 -17.97 -15.84
CA TRP A 170 -3.90 -17.30 -16.91
C TRP A 170 -3.22 -18.34 -17.80
N ASN A 171 -3.44 -18.24 -19.11
CA ASN A 171 -2.95 -19.20 -20.10
C ASN A 171 -3.24 -20.67 -19.77
N GLY A 172 -4.39 -20.95 -19.16
CA GLY A 172 -4.84 -22.31 -18.82
C GLY A 172 -4.31 -22.84 -17.49
N GLU A 173 -3.42 -22.10 -16.82
CA GLU A 173 -2.82 -22.49 -15.54
C GLU A 173 -3.45 -21.69 -14.39
N HIS A 174 -3.46 -22.28 -13.19
CA HIS A 174 -4.02 -21.68 -11.98
C HIS A 174 -2.93 -20.92 -11.19
N TYR A 175 -3.19 -19.66 -10.87
CA TYR A 175 -2.27 -18.78 -10.16
C TYR A 175 -2.91 -18.15 -8.93
N GLY A 176 -2.05 -17.80 -7.97
CA GLY A 176 -2.37 -16.91 -6.87
C GLY A 176 -1.66 -15.56 -7.02
N ALA A 177 -2.34 -14.46 -6.71
CA ALA A 177 -1.80 -13.11 -6.62
C ALA A 177 -2.00 -12.54 -5.21
N ARG A 178 -1.02 -11.76 -4.75
CA ARG A 178 -0.96 -11.21 -3.39
C ARG A 178 -0.78 -9.70 -3.46
N PHE A 179 -1.55 -8.98 -2.66
CA PHE A 179 -1.51 -7.53 -2.55
C PHE A 179 -1.43 -7.12 -1.08
N VAL A 180 -0.77 -6.00 -0.80
CA VAL A 180 -0.77 -5.37 0.53
C VAL A 180 -1.06 -3.89 0.33
N TRP A 181 -2.05 -3.35 1.05
CA TRP A 181 -2.53 -1.97 0.86
C TRP A 181 -2.92 -1.66 -0.61
N GLY A 182 -3.39 -2.66 -1.35
CA GLY A 182 -3.72 -2.55 -2.78
C GLY A 182 -2.53 -2.56 -3.74
N LEU A 183 -1.29 -2.61 -3.24
CA LEU A 183 -0.07 -2.72 -4.06
C LEU A 183 0.28 -4.17 -4.32
N PHE A 184 0.66 -4.50 -5.56
CA PHE A 184 1.11 -5.84 -5.92
C PHE A 184 2.33 -6.28 -5.11
N LEU A 185 2.29 -7.47 -4.53
CA LEU A 185 3.42 -8.07 -3.82
C LEU A 185 4.10 -9.16 -4.66
N SER A 186 3.31 -10.14 -5.11
CA SER A 186 3.79 -11.26 -5.90
C SER A 186 2.63 -12.04 -6.52
N SER A 187 2.96 -12.84 -7.53
CA SER A 187 2.12 -13.92 -7.99
C SER A 187 2.93 -15.20 -8.15
N SER A 188 2.24 -16.33 -8.07
CA SER A 188 2.84 -17.65 -8.16
C SER A 188 1.83 -18.61 -8.79
N ILE A 189 2.30 -19.52 -9.62
CA ILE A 189 1.47 -20.66 -10.07
C ILE A 189 1.17 -21.56 -8.85
N TYR A 190 -0.05 -22.08 -8.78
CA TYR A 190 -0.37 -23.15 -7.84
C TYR A 190 0.10 -24.48 -8.46
N TRP A 191 1.05 -25.12 -7.79
CA TRP A 191 1.39 -26.50 -8.08
C TRP A 191 0.56 -27.36 -7.11
N ASP A 192 -0.44 -28.07 -7.64
CA ASP A 192 -1.10 -29.17 -6.92
C ASP A 192 -0.15 -30.38 -6.79
#